data_AF-A0A0A0LM17-F1
#
_entry.id   AF-A0A0A0LM17-F1
#
_cell.length_a   1.000
_cell.length_b   1.000
_cell.length_c   1.000
_cell.angle_alpha   90.00
_cell.angle_beta   90.00
_cell.angle_gamma   90.00
#
_symmetry.space_group_name_H-M   'P 1'
#
loop_
_entity.id
_entity.type
_entity.pdbx_description
1 polymer ?
#
loop_
_entity_poly.entity_id
_entity_poly.type
_entity_poly.pdbx_seq_one_letter_code
_entity_poly.pdbx_strand_id
1 'polypeptide(L)'
;MHQSNNSNQNSIGEQEVVFVDSDIQKGLRALEKYVQANGLIPIKIELKDRKPICKDSSKSNSQIGKENYFILDLDDPLVQDYLDHEMSVLYRDFHCSLHKSYKKCDSPTEARKHCDKRVAQDSDWARLCDRWEREGFKSRSEANTKARSKLPFTHRGGTVTFLRHKQKMV
;
A
#
# COMPACT_ATOMS: atom_id res chain seq x y z
N MET A 1 46.50 -29.53 28.87
CA MET A 1 47.39 -28.36 28.76
C MET A 1 47.83 -28.22 27.32
N HIS A 2 47.27 -27.25 26.60
CA HIS A 2 47.98 -26.47 25.57
C HIS A 2 47.09 -25.28 25.21
N GLN A 3 47.53 -24.10 25.64
CA GLN A 3 47.03 -22.81 25.15
C GLN A 3 47.89 -22.38 23.95
N SER A 4 47.26 -21.73 22.98
CA SER A 4 47.76 -20.67 22.08
C SER A 4 46.67 -20.44 21.02
N ASN A 5 46.30 -19.26 20.54
CA ASN A 5 46.51 -17.88 20.96
C ASN A 5 45.39 -17.06 20.32
N ASN A 6 45.02 -16.00 21.04
CA ASN A 6 44.03 -15.00 20.68
C ASN A 6 44.63 -13.99 19.66
N SER A 7 43.87 -13.65 18.62
CA SER A 7 44.05 -12.44 17.81
C SER A 7 42.68 -11.87 17.42
N ASN A 8 42.04 -11.23 18.41
CA ASN A 8 41.65 -9.82 18.41
C ASN A 8 41.08 -9.15 17.13
N GLN A 9 39.93 -8.52 17.35
CA GLN A 9 39.37 -7.29 16.74
C GLN A 9 38.60 -7.38 15.42
N ASN A 10 37.26 -7.22 15.47
CA ASN A 10 36.66 -5.89 15.52
C ASN A 10 35.16 -5.93 15.82
N SER A 11 34.77 -5.09 16.78
CA SER A 11 33.41 -4.57 16.99
C SER A 11 33.05 -3.67 15.81
N ILE A 12 31.77 -3.63 15.40
CA ILE A 12 31.02 -2.44 14.94
C ILE A 12 29.60 -2.90 14.61
N GLY A 13 28.63 -2.13 15.12
CA GLY A 13 27.22 -2.49 15.24
C GLY A 13 26.55 -3.03 13.99
N GLU A 14 25.64 -3.97 14.23
CA GLU A 14 24.63 -4.42 13.29
C GLU A 14 23.85 -3.19 12.81
N GLN A 15 24.24 -2.69 11.65
CA GLN A 15 23.50 -1.67 10.94
C GLN A 15 22.27 -2.37 10.37
N GLU A 16 21.11 -2.06 10.92
CA GLU A 16 19.82 -2.54 10.45
C GLU A 16 19.63 -2.07 9.00
N VAL A 17 19.92 -2.94 8.03
CA VAL A 17 19.70 -2.67 6.61
C VAL A 17 18.21 -2.82 6.35
N VAL A 18 17.46 -1.71 6.47
CA VAL A 18 16.07 -1.64 6.04
C VAL A 18 16.03 -1.85 4.53
N PHE A 19 15.76 -3.08 4.10
CA PHE A 19 15.67 -3.44 2.69
C PHE A 19 14.34 -2.92 2.12
N VAL A 20 14.35 -1.69 1.59
CA VAL A 20 13.20 -1.13 0.89
C VAL A 20 13.10 -1.81 -0.49
N ASP A 21 11.94 -2.37 -0.82
CA ASP A 21 11.71 -3.10 -2.07
C ASP A 21 12.23 -2.32 -3.30
N SER A 22 13.05 -2.96 -4.13
CA SER A 22 13.72 -2.35 -5.30
C SER A 22 12.76 -1.63 -6.24
N ASP A 23 11.52 -2.11 -6.33
CA ASP A 23 10.49 -1.54 -7.20
C ASP A 23 9.91 -0.24 -6.63
N ILE A 24 9.79 -0.12 -5.31
CA ILE A 24 9.37 1.11 -4.62
C ILE A 24 10.44 2.18 -4.84
N GLN A 25 11.70 1.80 -4.65
CA GLN A 25 12.85 2.67 -4.90
C GLN A 25 12.93 3.15 -6.35
N LYS A 26 12.52 2.30 -7.31
CA LYS A 26 12.46 2.67 -8.73
C LYS A 26 11.31 3.65 -9.02
N GLY A 27 10.15 3.45 -8.38
CA GLY A 27 9.00 4.34 -8.48
C GLY A 27 9.30 5.75 -7.97
N LEU A 28 9.92 5.85 -6.78
CA LEU A 28 10.30 7.13 -6.18
C LEU A 28 11.26 7.91 -7.09
N ARG A 29 12.31 7.24 -7.60
CA ARG A 29 13.30 7.84 -8.51
C ARG A 29 12.69 8.31 -9.84
N ALA A 30 11.63 7.66 -10.31
CA ALA A 30 10.93 8.08 -11.52
C ALA A 30 10.11 9.35 -11.27
N LEU A 31 9.48 9.44 -10.09
CA LEU A 31 8.71 10.61 -9.67
C LEU A 31 9.62 11.83 -9.42
N GLU A 32 10.76 11.65 -8.74
CA GLU A 32 11.77 12.71 -8.56
C GLU A 32 12.24 13.29 -9.88
N LYS A 33 12.60 12.43 -10.85
CA LYS A 33 13.01 12.88 -12.19
C LYS A 33 11.92 13.68 -12.90
N TYR A 34 10.65 13.30 -12.71
CA TYR A 34 9.53 14.02 -13.28
C TYR A 34 9.36 15.40 -12.65
N VAL A 35 9.45 15.49 -11.31
CA VAL A 35 9.36 16.75 -10.56
C VAL A 35 10.52 17.69 -10.91
N GLN A 36 11.73 17.16 -11.09
CA GLN A 36 12.90 17.97 -11.51
C GLN A 36 12.79 18.51 -12.93
N ALA A 37 12.13 17.77 -13.84
CA ALA A 37 11.96 18.18 -15.23
C ALA A 37 10.75 19.11 -15.45
N ASN A 38 9.66 18.92 -14.69
CA ASN A 38 8.38 19.58 -14.94
C ASN A 38 7.91 20.50 -13.80
N GLY A 39 8.66 20.56 -12.70
CA GLY A 39 8.25 21.25 -11.48
C GLY A 39 7.23 20.46 -10.66
N LEU A 40 6.62 21.14 -9.69
CA LEU A 40 5.59 20.58 -8.80
C LEU A 40 4.39 20.07 -9.60
N ILE A 41 3.84 18.92 -9.22
CA ILE A 41 2.71 18.29 -9.90
C ILE A 41 1.43 19.08 -9.56
N PRO A 42 0.81 19.82 -10.50
CA PRO A 42 -0.41 20.57 -10.21
C PRO A 42 -1.59 19.61 -10.22
N ILE A 43 -2.19 19.36 -9.05
CA ILE A 43 -3.45 18.61 -8.96
C ILE A 43 -4.61 19.61 -9.12
N LYS A 44 -5.26 19.60 -10.28
CA LYS A 44 -6.45 20.40 -10.55
C LYS A 44 -7.66 19.76 -9.87
N ILE A 45 -8.20 20.41 -8.84
CA ILE A 45 -9.46 19.98 -8.24
C ILE A 45 -10.60 20.73 -8.94
N GLU A 46 -11.40 20.03 -9.74
CA GLU A 46 -12.69 20.56 -10.17
C GLU A 46 -13.65 20.54 -8.97
N LEU A 47 -13.82 21.69 -8.31
CA LEU A 47 -14.86 21.94 -7.31
C LEU A 47 -16.23 21.98 -7.98
N LYS A 48 -16.68 20.85 -8.54
CA LYS A 48 -18.09 20.66 -8.88
C LYS A 48 -18.81 20.13 -7.63
N ASP A 49 -19.48 21.07 -6.96
CA ASP A 49 -20.63 20.86 -6.06
C ASP A 49 -20.45 20.11 -4.73
N ARG A 50 -19.24 20.09 -4.15
CA ARG A 50 -19.13 19.67 -2.74
C ARG A 50 -19.38 20.84 -1.79
N LYS A 51 -20.58 20.83 -1.18
CA LYS A 51 -20.95 21.70 -0.05
C LYS A 51 -19.85 21.61 1.03
N PRO A 52 -19.30 22.73 1.52
CA PRO A 52 -18.23 22.71 2.50
C PRO A 52 -18.68 21.97 3.77
N ILE A 53 -17.82 21.06 4.25
CA ILE A 53 -18.13 20.16 5.38
C ILE A 53 -18.16 20.92 6.72
N CYS A 54 -17.60 22.13 6.80
CA CYS A 54 -17.53 22.88 8.03
C CYS A 54 -17.75 24.38 7.75
N LYS A 55 -18.60 25.05 8.54
CA LYS A 55 -18.80 26.51 8.45
C LYS A 55 -17.77 27.32 9.23
N ASP A 56 -16.99 26.67 10.08
CA ASP A 56 -16.05 27.34 10.96
C ASP A 56 -14.67 26.71 10.79
N SER A 57 -13.79 27.37 10.04
CA SER A 57 -12.35 27.20 10.22
C SER A 57 -11.66 28.55 10.04
N SER A 58 -11.19 29.04 11.17
CA SER A 58 -10.37 30.20 11.36
C SER A 58 -9.13 30.11 10.47
N LYS A 59 -8.97 31.09 9.59
CA LYS A 59 -7.72 31.60 9.01
C LYS A 59 -6.47 30.75 9.30
N SER A 60 -6.17 29.77 8.47
CA SER A 60 -4.78 29.35 8.23
C SER A 60 -4.24 30.16 7.06
N ASN A 61 -3.14 30.88 7.29
CA ASN A 61 -2.44 31.69 6.29
C ASN A 61 -1.67 30.79 5.30
N SER A 62 -2.33 29.88 4.61
CA SER A 62 -1.80 29.37 3.34
C SER A 62 -2.19 30.40 2.28
N GLN A 63 -1.20 31.01 1.62
CA GLN A 63 -1.45 31.89 0.47
C GLN A 63 -2.33 31.14 -0.54
N ILE A 64 -3.61 31.48 -0.56
CA ILE A 64 -4.56 31.08 -1.58
C ILE A 64 -4.15 31.87 -2.83
N GLY A 65 -3.21 31.30 -3.59
CA GLY A 65 -2.84 31.78 -4.91
C GLY A 65 -4.09 31.78 -5.81
N LYS A 66 -4.12 32.71 -6.77
CA LYS A 66 -5.26 33.03 -7.66
C LYS A 66 -5.75 31.90 -8.58
N GLU A 67 -5.42 30.66 -8.30
CA GLU A 67 -5.78 29.47 -9.07
C GLU A 67 -6.01 28.33 -8.05
N ASN A 68 -7.10 27.57 -8.18
CA ASN A 68 -7.51 26.51 -7.22
C ASN A 68 -6.59 25.26 -7.27
N TYR A 69 -5.28 25.42 -7.06
CA TYR A 69 -4.33 24.33 -6.98
C TYR A 69 -3.89 24.11 -5.53
N PHE A 70 -3.89 22.86 -5.11
CA PHE A 70 -3.21 22.45 -3.89
C PHE A 70 -1.76 22.15 -4.26
N ILE A 71 -0.83 22.86 -3.63
CA ILE A 71 0.59 22.56 -3.74
C ILE A 71 0.88 21.49 -2.69
N LEU A 72 1.14 20.27 -3.14
CA LEU A 72 1.67 19.21 -2.28
C LEU A 72 3.19 19.33 -2.23
N ASP A 73 3.69 19.59 -1.03
CA ASP A 73 5.11 19.46 -0.73
C ASP A 73 5.41 17.98 -0.46
N LEU A 74 6.12 17.33 -1.37
CA LEU A 74 6.48 15.93 -1.25
C LEU A 74 7.64 15.71 -0.27
N ASP A 75 8.32 16.77 0.15
CA ASP A 75 9.39 16.71 1.15
C ASP A 75 8.85 16.84 2.58
N ASP A 76 7.58 17.20 2.75
CA ASP A 76 6.92 17.21 4.06
C ASP A 76 6.73 15.77 4.57
N PRO A 77 7.32 15.40 5.73
CA PRO A 77 7.19 14.06 6.30
C PRO A 77 5.74 13.61 6.49
N LEU A 78 4.82 14.52 6.84
CA LEU A 78 3.41 14.18 7.02
C LEU A 78 2.74 13.78 5.71
N VAL A 79 3.12 14.46 4.62
CA VAL A 79 2.65 14.16 3.27
C VAL A 79 3.22 12.82 2.81
N GLN A 80 4.50 12.57 3.04
CA GLN A 80 5.13 11.29 2.71
C GLN A 80 4.48 10.12 3.45
N ASP A 81 4.30 10.22 4.76
CA ASP A 81 3.66 9.18 5.57
C ASP A 81 2.25 8.85 5.07
N TYR A 82 1.48 9.89 4.74
CA TYR A 82 0.14 9.72 4.19
C TYR A 82 0.16 9.03 2.82
N LEU A 83 1.04 9.47 1.92
CA LEU A 83 1.18 8.87 0.60
C LEU A 83 1.62 7.41 0.70
N ASP A 84 2.58 7.09 1.56
CA ASP A 84 3.04 5.72 1.77
C ASP A 84 1.92 4.82 2.31
N HIS A 85 1.13 5.33 3.27
CA HIS A 85 -0.03 4.63 3.77
C HIS A 85 -1.04 4.35 2.64
N GLU A 86 -1.46 5.38 1.91
CA GLU A 86 -2.47 5.24 0.86
C GLU A 86 -1.99 4.35 -0.28
N MET A 87 -0.75 4.53 -0.74
CA MET A 87 -0.16 3.70 -1.78
C MET A 87 -0.02 2.25 -1.34
N SER A 88 0.33 1.99 -0.07
CA SER A 88 0.39 0.65 0.49
C SER A 88 -0.99 -0.02 0.55
N VAL A 89 -2.03 0.72 0.94
CA VAL A 89 -3.42 0.22 0.95
C VAL A 89 -3.88 -0.12 -0.47
N LEU A 90 -3.69 0.80 -1.42
CA LEU A 90 -4.07 0.60 -2.82
C LEU A 90 -3.32 -0.58 -3.43
N TYR A 91 -2.02 -0.69 -3.17
CA TYR A 91 -1.19 -1.80 -3.66
C TYR A 91 -1.68 -3.15 -3.10
N ARG A 92 -1.96 -3.21 -1.79
CA ARG A 92 -2.50 -4.41 -1.14
C ARG A 92 -3.83 -4.82 -1.74
N ASP A 93 -4.75 -3.88 -1.92
CA ASP A 93 -6.08 -4.14 -2.46
C ASP A 93 -6.01 -4.58 -3.93
N PHE A 94 -5.14 -3.94 -4.72
CA PHE A 94 -4.85 -4.34 -6.08
C PHE A 94 -4.35 -5.79 -6.13
N HIS A 95 -3.33 -6.14 -5.33
CA HIS A 95 -2.82 -7.51 -5.21
C HIS A 95 -3.89 -8.52 -4.80
N CYS A 96 -4.74 -8.16 -3.83
CA CYS A 96 -5.84 -9.02 -3.40
C CYS A 96 -6.85 -9.25 -4.54
N SER A 97 -7.12 -8.21 -5.33
CA SER A 97 -8.02 -8.32 -6.49
C SER A 97 -7.44 -9.20 -7.61
N LEU A 98 -6.12 -9.13 -7.84
CA LEU A 98 -5.43 -9.98 -8.82
C LEU A 98 -5.40 -11.44 -8.37
N HIS A 99 -5.14 -11.70 -7.08
CA HIS A 99 -5.17 -13.04 -6.53
C HIS A 99 -6.58 -13.67 -6.59
N LYS A 100 -7.64 -12.84 -6.49
CA LYS A 100 -9.01 -13.32 -6.75
C LYS A 100 -9.20 -13.74 -8.20
N SER A 101 -8.66 -13.00 -9.18
CA SER A 101 -8.69 -13.39 -10.59
C SER A 101 -7.91 -14.70 -10.80
N TYR A 102 -6.74 -14.84 -10.20
CA TYR A 102 -5.93 -16.07 -10.24
C TYR A 102 -6.70 -17.29 -9.73
N LYS A 103 -7.38 -17.17 -8.57
CA LYS A 103 -8.16 -18.25 -7.96
C LYS A 103 -9.42 -18.66 -8.73
N LYS A 104 -9.85 -17.88 -9.73
CA LYS A 104 -10.97 -18.27 -10.59
C LYS A 104 -10.56 -19.29 -11.65
N CYS A 105 -9.27 -19.40 -11.94
CA CYS A 105 -8.74 -20.43 -12.83
C CYS A 105 -8.53 -21.73 -12.04
N ASP A 106 -8.82 -22.86 -12.68
CA ASP A 106 -8.75 -24.17 -12.02
C ASP A 106 -7.31 -24.68 -11.89
N SER A 107 -6.43 -24.26 -12.80
CA SER A 107 -5.03 -24.67 -12.83
C SER A 107 -4.05 -23.48 -12.84
N PRO A 108 -2.90 -23.58 -12.13
CA PRO A 108 -1.82 -22.59 -12.24
C PRO A 108 -1.30 -22.38 -13.66
N THR A 109 -1.34 -23.42 -14.50
CA THR A 109 -0.89 -23.33 -15.91
C THR A 109 -1.86 -22.56 -16.78
N GLU A 110 -3.15 -22.66 -16.48
CA GLU A 110 -4.22 -21.90 -17.13
C GLU A 110 -4.19 -20.44 -16.67
N ALA A 111 -4.04 -20.22 -15.36
CA ALA A 111 -3.94 -18.88 -14.78
C ALA A 111 -2.80 -18.06 -15.38
N ARG A 112 -1.65 -18.70 -15.69
CA ARG A 112 -0.53 -18.03 -16.38
C ARG A 112 -0.86 -17.54 -17.78
N LYS A 113 -1.73 -18.26 -18.51
CA LYS A 113 -2.16 -17.88 -19.86
C LYS A 113 -3.25 -16.81 -19.82
N HIS A 114 -4.09 -16.83 -18.78
CA HIS A 114 -5.18 -15.88 -18.60
C HIS A 114 -4.73 -14.67 -17.76
N CYS A 115 -3.83 -13.86 -18.33
CA CYS A 115 -3.34 -12.62 -17.73
C CYS A 115 -4.50 -11.64 -17.48
N ASP A 116 -4.55 -11.06 -16.28
CA ASP A 116 -5.52 -10.02 -15.95
C ASP A 116 -5.14 -8.73 -16.70
N LYS A 117 -6.07 -8.16 -17.48
CA LYS A 117 -5.86 -6.98 -18.33
C LYS A 117 -5.32 -5.75 -17.59
N ARG A 118 -5.43 -5.72 -16.25
CA ARG A 118 -4.94 -4.64 -15.39
C ARG A 118 -3.44 -4.71 -15.14
N VAL A 119 -2.81 -5.85 -15.41
CA VAL A 119 -1.36 -5.99 -15.30
C VAL A 119 -0.73 -5.53 -16.60
N ALA A 120 0.16 -4.53 -16.52
CA ALA A 120 0.74 -3.91 -17.71
C ALA A 120 1.77 -4.80 -18.43
N GLN A 121 2.37 -5.77 -17.73
CA GLN A 121 3.43 -6.63 -18.26
C GLN A 121 3.15 -8.09 -17.92
N ASP A 122 3.23 -8.97 -18.92
CA ASP A 122 3.02 -10.41 -18.72
C ASP A 122 4.08 -11.04 -17.80
N SER A 123 5.29 -10.48 -17.78
CA SER A 123 6.36 -10.90 -16.88
C SER A 123 6.01 -10.64 -15.40
N ASP A 124 5.32 -9.55 -15.11
CA ASP A 124 4.86 -9.25 -13.76
C ASP A 124 3.73 -10.18 -13.35
N TRP A 125 2.82 -10.53 -14.26
CA TRP A 125 1.81 -11.56 -13.99
C TRP A 125 2.45 -12.92 -13.69
N ALA A 126 3.45 -13.34 -14.46
CA ALA A 126 4.18 -14.58 -14.22
C ALA A 126 4.83 -14.61 -12.83
N ARG A 127 5.47 -13.50 -12.42
CA ARG A 127 6.05 -13.35 -11.07
C ARG A 127 5.02 -13.45 -9.96
N LEU A 128 3.82 -12.92 -10.17
CA LEU A 128 2.71 -13.02 -9.21
C LEU A 128 2.22 -14.46 -9.08
N CYS A 129 2.02 -15.15 -10.21
CA CYS A 129 1.68 -16.57 -10.23
C CYS A 129 2.73 -17.41 -9.50
N ASP A 130 4.03 -17.19 -9.79
CA ASP A 130 5.12 -17.87 -9.09
C ASP A 130 5.07 -17.63 -7.58
N ARG A 131 4.83 -16.38 -7.16
CA ARG A 131 4.73 -16.01 -5.74
C ARG A 131 3.58 -16.74 -5.04
N TRP A 132 2.42 -16.86 -5.67
CA TRP A 132 1.27 -17.55 -5.08
C TRP A 132 1.44 -19.07 -5.05
N GLU A 133 2.23 -19.61 -5.98
CA GLU A 133 2.55 -21.04 -6.02
C GLU A 133 3.61 -21.47 -5.00
N ARG A 134 4.40 -20.53 -4.46
CA ARG A 134 5.38 -20.80 -3.39
C ARG A 134 4.71 -21.45 -2.18
N GLU A 135 5.32 -22.53 -1.68
CA GLU A 135 4.83 -23.27 -0.52
C GLU A 135 4.63 -22.38 0.73
N GLY A 136 5.58 -21.48 0.99
CA GLY A 136 5.48 -20.54 2.11
C GLY A 136 4.26 -19.60 2.00
N PHE A 137 3.82 -19.25 0.80
CA PHE A 137 2.61 -18.46 0.61
C PHE A 137 1.35 -19.31 0.84
N LYS A 138 1.29 -20.52 0.27
CA LYS A 138 0.17 -21.45 0.44
C LYS A 138 -0.06 -21.80 1.90
N SER A 139 0.98 -22.20 2.60
CA SER A 139 0.95 -22.53 4.04
C SER A 139 0.40 -21.37 4.88
N ARG A 140 0.91 -20.15 4.65
CA ARG A 140 0.40 -18.94 5.34
C ARG A 140 -1.05 -18.62 4.99
N SER A 141 -1.43 -18.76 3.72
CA SER A 141 -2.80 -18.52 3.26
C SER A 141 -3.77 -19.50 3.90
N GLU A 142 -3.42 -20.79 3.97
CA GLU A 142 -4.22 -21.84 4.60
C GLU A 142 -4.34 -21.63 6.10
N ALA A 143 -3.23 -21.36 6.79
CA ALA A 143 -3.22 -21.04 8.21
C ALA A 143 -4.13 -19.83 8.52
N ASN A 144 -4.04 -18.76 7.73
CA ASN A 144 -4.89 -17.57 7.89
C ASN A 144 -6.36 -17.88 7.61
N THR A 145 -6.66 -18.72 6.63
CA THR A 145 -8.04 -19.13 6.31
C THR A 145 -8.63 -19.95 7.46
N LYS A 146 -7.86 -20.89 8.00
CA LYS A 146 -8.23 -21.71 9.15
C LYS A 146 -8.36 -20.90 10.44
N ALA A 147 -7.51 -19.89 10.63
CA ALA A 147 -7.64 -18.97 11.75
C ALA A 147 -8.93 -18.13 11.64
N ARG A 148 -9.24 -17.64 10.43
CA ARG A 148 -10.46 -16.87 10.17
C ARG A 148 -11.73 -17.70 10.30
N SER A 149 -11.70 -18.98 9.94
CA SER A 149 -12.88 -19.85 10.10
C SER A 149 -13.20 -20.18 11.57
N LYS A 150 -12.22 -20.03 12.47
CA LYS A 150 -12.40 -20.20 13.92
C LYS A 150 -12.87 -18.94 14.65
N LEU A 151 -12.97 -17.79 13.96
CA LEU A 151 -13.46 -16.57 14.59
C LEU A 151 -14.92 -16.75 15.00
N PRO A 152 -15.28 -16.51 16.27
CA PRO A 152 -16.64 -16.73 16.76
C PRO A 152 -17.66 -15.77 16.15
N PHE A 153 -17.19 -14.64 15.60
CA PHE A 153 -18.02 -13.67 14.91
C PHE A 153 -17.34 -13.20 13.63
N THR A 154 -18.12 -13.08 12.56
CA THR A 154 -17.69 -12.39 11.35
C THR A 154 -17.73 -10.90 11.62
N HIS A 155 -16.55 -10.26 11.75
CA HIS A 155 -16.47 -8.81 11.87
C HIS A 155 -17.09 -8.16 10.63
N ARG A 156 -18.30 -7.58 10.76
CA ARG A 156 -18.88 -6.73 9.72
C ARG A 156 -18.25 -5.37 9.91
N GLY A 157 -17.37 -4.99 8.97
CA GLY A 157 -16.47 -3.83 9.02
C GLY A 157 -17.15 -2.47 9.12
N GLY A 158 -17.89 -2.23 10.20
CA GLY A 158 -18.45 -0.94 10.53
C GLY A 158 -19.04 -0.95 11.93
N THR A 159 -18.63 0.01 12.75
CA THR A 159 -19.43 0.45 13.88
C THR A 159 -20.77 0.92 13.31
N VAL A 160 -21.87 0.29 13.73
CA VAL A 160 -23.19 0.79 13.38
C VAL A 160 -23.31 2.18 13.99
N THR A 161 -23.60 3.21 13.20
CA THR A 161 -23.75 4.56 13.74
C THR A 161 -24.84 4.56 14.82
N PHE A 162 -24.69 5.40 15.85
CA PHE A 162 -25.65 5.51 16.95
C PHE A 162 -27.11 5.68 16.47
N LEU A 163 -27.30 6.44 15.39
CA LEU A 163 -28.61 6.65 14.76
C LEU A 163 -29.25 5.35 14.25
N ARG A 164 -28.45 4.44 13.67
CA ARG A 164 -28.94 3.16 13.15
C ARG A 164 -29.19 2.14 14.27
N HIS A 165 -28.55 2.30 15.43
CA HIS A 165 -28.97 1.57 16.64
C HIS A 165 -30.33 2.06 17.14
N LYS A 166 -30.55 3.38 17.17
CA LYS A 166 -31.82 3.97 17.61
C LYS A 166 -33.01 3.54 16.72
N GLN A 167 -32.83 3.45 15.41
CA GLN A 167 -33.86 2.99 14.47
C GLN A 167 -34.23 1.50 14.60
N LYS A 168 -33.34 0.67 15.15
CA LYS A 168 -33.62 -0.76 15.40
C LYS A 168 -34.28 -1.02 16.75
N MET A 169 -34.32 -0.02 17.62
CA MET A 169 -34.93 -0.06 18.95
C MET A 169 -36.37 0.49 18.95
N VAL A 170 -36.91 0.80 17.77
CA VAL A 170 -38.30 1.17 17.51
C VAL A 170 -38.93 0.05 16.70
#